data_AF-A0A1Y1N146-F1
#
_entry.id   AF-A0A1Y1N146-F1
#
_cell.length_a   1.000
_cell.length_b   1.000
_cell.length_c   1.000
_cell.angle_alpha   90.00
_cell.angle_beta   90.00
_cell.angle_gamma   90.00
#
_symmetry.space_group_name_H-M   'P 1'
#
loop_
_entity.id
_entity.type
_entity.pdbx_description
1 polymer ?
#
loop_
_entity_poly.entity_id
_entity_poly.type
_entity_poly.pdbx_seq_one_letter_code
_entity_poly.pdbx_strand_id
1 'polypeptide(L)'
;MYSKYLDGVEVKAVSTDFNRTKDSLYLVLNRLFDDKDNFDLSHPLKQFHFEVAPVQNSRLLSFPIIFCPRYQEIYKQYKASEEGRRLFKKYAEHFPYIYEHTGVNITNIVQLVPIFETIKSNKEWGIKTPTWAKPVYQYLMSAVEDFYMSMVAWPGLNKLFGGVLLNEILRNIDTNMETKRLFLYSAHDLNVVGLLGAMELHWAHIPYYTACIIIELYQIGHDPYVKVLYQEDYSKGFKEMRLPECDVLCPLEKFKKTVDRSIPGDNDYC
;
A
#
# COMPACT_ATOMS: atom_id res chain seq x y z
N MET A 1 -24.81 15.97 5.66
CA MET A 1 -23.77 14.95 5.91
C MET A 1 -24.13 13.73 5.09
N TYR A 2 -23.39 13.44 4.00
CA TYR A 2 -23.75 12.32 3.13
C TYR A 2 -23.58 11.01 3.90
N SER A 3 -24.70 10.31 4.07
CA SER A 3 -24.80 9.06 4.83
C SER A 3 -24.33 7.88 3.99
N LYS A 4 -24.18 6.74 4.66
CA LYS A 4 -23.81 5.38 4.21
C LYS A 4 -24.20 4.96 2.77
N TYR A 5 -25.15 5.60 2.09
CA TYR A 5 -25.54 5.33 0.70
C TYR A 5 -25.45 6.58 -0.19
N LEU A 6 -24.80 6.45 -1.35
CA LEU A 6 -24.66 7.47 -2.38
C LEU A 6 -25.00 6.83 -3.73
N ASP A 7 -26.00 7.35 -4.44
CA ASP A 7 -26.51 6.80 -5.71
C ASP A 7 -26.87 5.30 -5.66
N GLY A 8 -27.40 4.84 -4.52
CA GLY A 8 -27.73 3.43 -4.29
C GLY A 8 -26.52 2.53 -4.02
N VAL A 9 -25.32 3.10 -3.85
CA VAL A 9 -24.09 2.41 -3.45
C VAL A 9 -23.83 2.65 -1.97
N GLU A 10 -23.67 1.59 -1.19
CA GLU A 10 -23.22 1.67 0.19
C GLU A 10 -21.73 2.03 0.22
N VAL A 11 -21.35 3.19 0.75
CA VAL A 11 -19.95 3.62 0.82
C VAL A 11 -19.44 3.48 2.25
N LYS A 12 -18.33 2.74 2.40
CA LYS A 12 -17.53 2.73 3.62
C LYS A 12 -16.13 3.19 3.29
N ALA A 13 -15.67 4.21 3.99
CA ALA A 13 -14.38 4.80 3.74
C ALA A 13 -13.59 4.88 5.04
N VAL A 14 -12.30 4.57 4.96
CA VAL A 14 -11.36 4.57 6.08
C VAL A 14 -10.09 5.29 5.64
N SER A 15 -9.56 6.18 6.47
CA SER A 15 -8.26 6.80 6.29
C SER A 15 -7.38 6.57 7.49
N THR A 16 -6.07 6.47 7.29
CA THR A 16 -5.11 6.66 8.39
C THR A 16 -5.21 8.08 8.98
N ASP A 17 -4.75 8.26 10.22
CA ASP A 17 -4.78 9.58 10.89
C ASP A 17 -3.61 10.50 10.48
N PHE A 18 -3.44 10.71 9.17
CA PHE A 18 -2.52 11.71 8.62
C PHE A 18 -3.32 12.69 7.76
N ASN A 19 -3.04 13.99 7.85
CA ASN A 19 -3.73 15.00 7.02
C ASN A 19 -3.67 14.63 5.54
N ARG A 20 -2.49 14.25 5.02
CA ARG A 20 -2.33 13.86 3.60
C ARG A 20 -3.25 12.74 3.14
N THR A 21 -3.56 11.74 3.98
CA THR A 21 -4.45 10.63 3.59
C THR A 21 -5.91 10.99 3.75
N LYS A 22 -6.25 11.78 4.78
CA LYS A 22 -7.60 12.32 4.99
C LYS A 22 -8.00 13.27 3.87
N ASP A 23 -7.11 14.21 3.51
CA ASP A 23 -7.31 15.16 2.43
C ASP A 23 -7.40 14.45 1.08
N SER A 24 -6.55 13.45 0.82
CA SER A 24 -6.62 12.64 -0.41
C SER A 24 -7.94 11.89 -0.52
N LEU A 25 -8.39 11.23 0.56
CA LEU A 25 -9.67 10.52 0.58
C LEU A 25 -10.84 11.48 0.35
N TYR A 26 -10.78 12.65 0.97
CA TYR A 26 -11.79 13.68 0.83
C TYR A 26 -11.90 14.18 -0.62
N LEU A 27 -10.77 14.42 -1.29
CA LEU A 27 -10.75 14.80 -2.70
C LEU A 27 -11.29 13.69 -3.61
N VAL A 28 -10.91 12.43 -3.36
CA VAL A 28 -11.43 11.27 -4.10
C VAL A 28 -12.94 11.14 -3.94
N LEU A 29 -13.46 11.21 -2.72
CA LEU A 29 -14.90 11.13 -2.45
C LEU A 29 -15.67 12.29 -3.12
N ASN A 30 -15.15 13.51 -3.01
CA ASN A 30 -15.76 14.66 -3.68
C ASN A 30 -15.83 14.49 -5.19
N ARG A 31 -14.78 13.94 -5.81
CA ARG A 31 -14.77 13.74 -7.26
C ARG A 31 -15.62 12.55 -7.72
N LEU A 32 -15.63 11.45 -6.97
CA LEU A 32 -16.43 10.27 -7.29
C LEU A 32 -17.94 10.54 -7.25
N PHE A 33 -18.37 11.41 -6.33
CA PHE A 33 -19.78 11.73 -6.09
C PHE A 33 -20.11 13.18 -6.42
N ASP A 34 -19.41 13.75 -7.40
CA ASP A 34 -19.74 15.07 -7.95
C ASP A 34 -20.95 14.96 -8.89
N ASP A 35 -21.91 15.88 -8.81
CA ASP A 35 -23.20 15.79 -9.53
C ASP A 35 -23.13 16.23 -11.01
N LYS A 36 -21.93 16.15 -11.60
CA LYS A 36 -21.51 16.52 -12.97
C LYS A 36 -21.12 18.00 -13.21
N ASP A 37 -20.12 18.09 -14.08
CA ASP A 37 -19.54 19.18 -14.88
C ASP A 37 -18.80 20.36 -14.22
N ASN A 38 -18.87 20.59 -12.91
CA ASN A 38 -18.07 21.64 -12.27
C ASN A 38 -17.44 21.16 -10.95
N PHE A 39 -16.38 20.36 -11.04
CA PHE A 39 -15.44 20.22 -9.91
C PHE A 39 -14.67 21.53 -9.81
N ASP A 40 -15.27 22.49 -9.13
CA ASP A 40 -14.69 23.78 -8.84
C ASP A 40 -14.30 23.82 -7.37
N LEU A 41 -12.99 23.91 -7.08
CA LEU A 41 -12.47 24.06 -5.72
C LEU A 41 -12.95 25.35 -5.04
N SER A 42 -13.53 26.29 -5.79
CA SER A 42 -14.20 27.48 -5.26
C SER A 42 -15.61 27.20 -4.73
N HIS A 43 -16.23 26.09 -5.14
CA HIS A 43 -17.47 25.61 -4.54
C HIS A 43 -17.17 24.81 -3.26
N PRO A 44 -18.04 24.90 -2.24
CA PRO A 44 -17.82 24.18 -0.99
C PRO A 44 -17.87 22.67 -1.22
N LEU A 45 -16.78 21.99 -0.86
CA LEU A 45 -16.65 20.53 -0.94
C LEU A 45 -17.76 19.85 -0.11
N LYS A 46 -18.35 18.77 -0.66
CA LYS A 46 -19.32 17.93 0.03
C LYS A 46 -18.70 17.35 1.29
N GLN A 47 -19.42 17.39 2.41
CA GLN A 47 -18.95 16.79 3.66
C GLN A 47 -19.24 15.29 3.68
N PHE A 48 -18.16 14.49 3.74
CA PHE A 48 -18.20 13.04 3.87
C PHE A 48 -17.71 12.60 5.24
N HIS A 49 -18.29 11.52 5.74
CA HIS A 49 -17.83 10.85 6.94
C HIS A 49 -17.07 9.59 6.54
N PHE A 50 -15.86 9.49 7.05
CA PHE A 50 -15.03 8.30 6.93
C PHE A 50 -14.43 7.99 8.29
N GLU A 51 -14.19 6.71 8.52
CA GLU A 51 -13.51 6.24 9.73
C GLU A 51 -12.06 6.68 9.68
N VAL A 52 -11.54 7.12 10.83
CA VAL A 52 -10.12 7.41 11.00
C VAL A 52 -9.52 6.24 11.78
N ALA A 53 -8.57 5.55 11.16
CA ALA A 53 -7.82 4.44 11.73
C ALA A 53 -6.43 4.92 12.15
N PRO A 54 -6.19 5.23 13.45
CA PRO A 54 -4.87 5.67 13.90
C PRO A 54 -3.87 4.52 13.75
N VAL A 55 -2.75 4.74 13.05
CA VAL A 55 -1.78 3.68 12.70
C VAL A 55 -1.17 2.99 13.93
N GLN A 56 -1.18 3.65 15.09
CA GLN A 56 -0.64 3.14 16.36
C GLN A 56 -1.57 2.14 17.06
N ASN A 57 -2.89 2.31 16.88
CA ASN A 57 -3.92 1.58 17.63
C ASN A 57 -4.84 0.73 16.73
N SER A 58 -4.82 0.97 15.42
CA SER A 58 -5.56 0.17 14.44
C SER A 58 -4.65 -0.86 13.80
N ARG A 59 -5.15 -2.09 13.66
CA ARG A 59 -4.45 -3.16 12.92
C ARG A 59 -4.60 -2.99 11.39
N LEU A 60 -5.69 -2.42 10.90
CA LEU A 60 -6.09 -2.49 9.49
C LEU A 60 -5.12 -1.79 8.52
N LEU A 61 -4.66 -0.59 8.89
CA LEU A 61 -3.79 0.26 8.06
C LEU A 61 -2.51 0.65 8.81
N SER A 62 -2.05 -0.22 9.71
CA SER A 62 -0.88 0.03 10.57
C SER A 62 0.44 0.01 9.81
N PHE A 63 1.51 0.45 10.50
CA PHE A 63 2.90 0.20 10.13
C PHE A 63 3.48 -0.88 11.03
N PRO A 64 3.40 -2.16 10.67
CA PRO A 64 3.75 -3.25 11.58
C PRO A 64 5.23 -3.28 11.94
N ILE A 65 6.12 -2.77 11.08
CA ILE A 65 7.54 -2.59 11.42
C ILE A 65 7.76 -1.66 12.63
N ILE A 66 6.81 -0.78 12.93
CA ILE A 66 6.86 0.14 14.07
C ILE A 66 5.99 -0.35 15.23
N PHE A 67 4.77 -0.80 14.95
CA PHE A 67 3.73 -0.99 15.97
C PHE A 67 3.35 -2.46 16.23
N CYS A 68 3.94 -3.42 15.53
CA CYS A 68 3.64 -4.84 15.73
C CYS A 68 4.87 -5.60 16.25
N PRO A 69 4.94 -5.92 17.56
CA PRO A 69 6.09 -6.63 18.15
C PRO A 69 6.39 -7.96 17.47
N ARG A 70 5.35 -8.69 17.07
CA ARG A 70 5.51 -9.97 16.36
C ARG A 70 6.15 -9.77 14.98
N TYR A 71 5.71 -8.77 14.22
CA TYR A 71 6.32 -8.43 12.93
C TYR A 71 7.79 -8.02 13.12
N GLN A 72 8.09 -7.19 14.13
CA GLN A 72 9.45 -6.75 14.43
C GLN A 72 10.39 -7.93 14.72
N GLU A 73 9.93 -8.93 15.46
CA GLU A 73 10.71 -10.13 15.74
C GLU A 73 10.99 -10.93 14.47
N ILE A 74 9.98 -11.16 13.63
CA ILE A 74 10.15 -11.86 12.35
C ILE A 74 11.09 -11.06 11.43
N TYR A 75 10.95 -9.74 11.36
CA TYR A 75 11.78 -8.89 10.51
C TYR A 75 13.23 -8.85 11.01
N LYS A 76 13.46 -8.93 12.33
CA LYS A 76 14.79 -9.09 12.92
C LYS A 76 15.44 -10.41 12.49
N GLN A 77 14.67 -11.50 12.46
CA GLN A 77 15.14 -12.81 11.97
C GLN A 77 15.43 -12.77 10.47
N TYR A 78 14.57 -12.14 9.68
CA TYR A 78 14.80 -11.88 8.25
C TYR A 78 16.14 -11.16 8.02
N LYS A 79 16.39 -10.06 8.75
CA LYS A 79 17.65 -9.31 8.63
C LYS A 79 18.89 -10.13 9.01
N ALA A 80 18.77 -11.05 9.97
CA ALA A 80 19.86 -11.93 10.40
C ALA A 80 20.10 -13.11 9.45
N SER A 81 19.12 -13.45 8.60
CA SER A 81 19.22 -14.53 7.62
C SER A 81 20.29 -14.24 6.54
N GLU A 82 20.60 -15.24 5.72
CA GLU A 82 21.45 -15.03 4.53
C GLU A 82 20.84 -14.01 3.57
N GLU A 83 19.52 -14.07 3.35
CA GLU A 83 18.80 -13.18 2.44
C GLU A 83 18.89 -11.72 2.88
N GLY A 84 18.59 -11.44 4.15
CA GLY A 84 18.67 -10.08 4.71
C GLY A 84 20.09 -9.53 4.76
N ARG A 85 21.09 -10.37 5.11
CA ARG A 85 22.50 -9.96 5.10
C ARG A 85 23.01 -9.68 3.68
N ARG A 86 22.58 -10.47 2.69
CA ARG A 86 22.89 -10.25 1.28
C ARG A 86 22.30 -8.93 0.79
N LEU A 87 21.05 -8.65 1.16
CA LEU A 87 20.39 -7.38 0.85
C LEU A 87 21.15 -6.18 1.45
N PHE A 88 21.54 -6.25 2.73
CA PHE A 88 22.34 -5.18 3.35
C PHE A 88 23.70 -5.00 2.65
N LYS A 89 24.40 -6.10 2.37
CA LYS A 89 25.71 -6.08 1.70
C LYS A 89 25.65 -5.52 0.28
N LYS A 90 24.56 -5.77 -0.46
CA LYS A 90 24.32 -5.23 -1.82
C LYS A 90 24.50 -3.71 -1.88
N TYR A 91 24.15 -3.02 -0.80
CA TYR A 91 24.14 -1.56 -0.73
C TYR A 91 25.34 -0.98 0.04
N ALA A 92 26.06 -1.78 0.83
CA ALA A 92 27.08 -1.28 1.76
C ALA A 92 28.20 -0.42 1.14
N GLU A 93 28.52 -0.59 -0.14
CA GLU A 93 29.59 0.15 -0.85
C GLU A 93 29.45 1.68 -0.76
N HIS A 94 28.22 2.21 -0.85
CA HIS A 94 28.00 3.67 -0.86
C HIS A 94 27.73 4.28 0.51
N PHE A 95 27.71 3.49 1.59
CA PHE A 95 27.44 4.01 2.94
C PHE A 95 28.45 5.07 3.41
N PRO A 96 29.78 4.93 3.18
CA PRO A 96 30.74 5.96 3.56
C PRO A 96 30.49 7.30 2.85
N TYR A 97 30.18 7.25 1.55
CA TYR A 97 29.86 8.44 0.74
C TYR A 97 28.60 9.14 1.25
N ILE A 98 27.56 8.37 1.58
CA ILE A 98 26.32 8.90 2.14
C ILE A 98 26.57 9.50 3.52
N TYR A 99 27.37 8.84 4.37
CA TYR A 99 27.75 9.35 5.69
C TYR A 99 28.49 10.68 5.60
N GLU A 100 29.46 10.81 4.71
CA GLU A 100 30.23 12.05 4.50
C GLU A 100 29.33 13.26 4.16
N HIS A 101 28.26 13.03 3.39
CA HIS A 101 27.37 14.09 2.94
C HIS A 101 26.13 14.33 3.80
N THR A 102 25.72 13.35 4.61
CA THR A 102 24.46 13.41 5.38
C THR A 102 24.66 13.31 6.90
N GLY A 103 25.81 12.80 7.35
CA GLY A 103 26.06 12.43 8.74
C GLY A 103 25.30 11.18 9.22
N VAL A 104 24.48 10.56 8.37
CA VAL A 104 23.66 9.41 8.75
C VAL A 104 24.50 8.14 8.71
N ASN A 105 24.70 7.52 9.88
CA ASN A 105 25.37 6.23 9.97
C ASN A 105 24.41 5.10 9.55
N ILE A 106 24.62 4.55 8.35
CA ILE A 106 23.77 3.51 7.77
C ILE A 106 24.13 2.14 8.36
N THR A 107 23.28 1.67 9.27
CA THR A 107 23.33 0.34 9.90
C THR A 107 22.17 -0.55 9.45
N ASN A 108 21.20 0.03 8.76
CA ASN A 108 20.04 -0.64 8.17
C ASN A 108 19.60 0.13 6.91
N ILE A 109 19.24 -0.60 5.85
CA ILE A 109 18.80 -0.03 4.57
C ILE A 109 17.58 0.90 4.72
N VAL A 110 16.73 0.72 5.74
CA VAL A 110 15.58 1.61 6.01
C VAL A 110 16.01 3.08 6.20
N GLN A 111 17.24 3.31 6.66
CA GLN A 111 17.78 4.67 6.85
C GLN A 111 18.03 5.40 5.54
N LEU A 112 18.05 4.68 4.41
CA LEU A 112 18.16 5.27 3.07
C LEU A 112 16.83 5.85 2.56
N VAL A 113 15.69 5.36 3.08
CA VAL A 113 14.35 5.81 2.69
C VAL A 113 14.17 7.33 2.88
N PRO A 114 14.39 7.93 4.07
CA PRO A 114 14.20 9.37 4.24
C PRO A 114 15.18 10.20 3.40
N ILE A 115 16.38 9.69 3.12
CA ILE A 115 17.37 10.36 2.27
C ILE A 115 16.83 10.42 0.83
N PHE A 116 16.40 9.27 0.29
CA PHE A 116 15.81 9.17 -1.03
C PHE A 116 14.56 10.05 -1.18
N GLU A 117 13.59 9.91 -0.27
CA GLU A 117 12.31 10.63 -0.31
C GLU A 117 12.51 12.15 -0.26
N THR A 118 13.48 12.63 0.53
CA THR A 118 13.81 14.06 0.59
C THR A 118 14.37 14.55 -0.75
N ILE A 119 15.26 13.79 -1.38
CA ILE A 119 15.84 14.17 -2.68
C ILE A 119 14.78 14.10 -3.79
N LYS A 120 13.96 13.05 -3.80
CA LYS A 120 12.86 12.84 -4.74
C LYS A 120 11.84 13.98 -4.66
N SER A 121 11.31 14.26 -3.47
CA SER A 121 10.33 15.33 -3.27
C SER A 121 10.88 16.70 -3.66
N ASN A 122 12.10 17.06 -3.24
CA ASN A 122 12.73 18.31 -3.65
C ASN A 122 12.84 18.42 -5.18
N LYS A 123 13.26 17.35 -5.86
CA LYS A 123 13.35 17.32 -7.32
C LYS A 123 11.98 17.50 -7.99
N GLU A 124 10.94 16.85 -7.48
CA GLU A 124 9.56 16.95 -8.00
C GLU A 124 8.98 18.37 -7.82
N TRP A 125 9.37 19.06 -6.76
CA TRP A 125 8.99 20.46 -6.49
C TRP A 125 9.89 21.50 -7.19
N GLY A 126 10.82 21.09 -8.04
CA GLY A 126 11.76 22.00 -8.72
C GLY A 126 12.76 22.66 -7.75
N ILE A 127 12.89 22.16 -6.52
CA ILE A 127 13.86 22.62 -5.54
C ILE A 127 15.23 22.05 -5.91
N LYS A 128 16.25 22.91 -5.88
CA LYS A 128 17.64 22.50 -6.17
C LYS A 128 18.09 21.41 -5.19
N THR A 129 18.43 20.24 -5.72
CA THR A 129 18.96 19.13 -4.93
C THR A 129 20.48 19.25 -4.75
N PRO A 130 21.05 18.69 -3.66
CA PRO A 130 22.49 18.67 -3.46
C PRO A 130 23.23 17.96 -4.60
N THR A 131 24.38 18.49 -5.02
CA THR A 131 25.16 17.92 -6.13
C THR A 131 25.66 16.50 -5.85
N TRP A 132 25.94 16.19 -4.57
CA TRP A 132 26.34 14.85 -4.12
C TRP A 132 25.25 13.79 -4.33
N ALA A 133 23.98 14.19 -4.36
CA ALA A 133 22.87 13.23 -4.49
C ALA A 133 22.79 12.64 -5.90
N LYS A 134 23.24 13.38 -6.92
CA LYS A 134 23.17 12.98 -8.33
C LYS A 134 23.81 11.61 -8.63
N PRO A 135 25.07 11.33 -8.23
CA PRO A 135 25.70 10.04 -8.49
C PRO A 135 25.04 8.85 -7.77
N VAL A 136 24.36 9.08 -6.64
CA VAL A 136 23.75 8.00 -5.83
C VAL A 136 22.23 7.92 -5.95
N TYR A 137 21.58 8.76 -6.77
CA TYR A 137 20.12 8.82 -6.85
C TYR A 137 19.48 7.48 -7.23
N GLN A 138 19.98 6.83 -8.30
CA GLN A 138 19.47 5.54 -8.76
C GLN A 138 19.75 4.44 -7.73
N TYR A 139 20.93 4.47 -7.11
CA TYR A 139 21.29 3.57 -6.03
C TYR A 139 20.33 3.69 -4.84
N LEU A 140 19.98 4.92 -4.43
CA LEU A 140 19.05 5.18 -3.34
C LEU A 140 17.64 4.68 -3.69
N MET A 141 17.19 4.93 -4.92
CA MET A 141 15.91 4.44 -5.42
C MET A 141 15.83 2.91 -5.34
N SER A 142 16.82 2.20 -5.88
CA SER A 142 16.86 0.73 -5.83
C SER A 142 16.94 0.18 -4.40
N ALA A 143 17.64 0.88 -3.50
CA ALA A 143 17.67 0.50 -2.09
C ALA A 143 16.30 0.60 -1.41
N VAL A 144 15.51 1.62 -1.77
CA VAL A 144 14.13 1.78 -1.27
C VAL A 144 13.20 0.72 -1.88
N GLU A 145 13.31 0.44 -3.18
CA GLU A 145 12.54 -0.62 -3.84
C GLU A 145 12.78 -1.99 -3.19
N ASP A 146 14.05 -2.35 -2.95
CA ASP A 146 14.38 -3.62 -2.29
C ASP A 146 13.99 -3.62 -0.80
N PHE A 147 14.06 -2.47 -0.13
CA PHE A 147 13.54 -2.35 1.23
C PHE A 147 12.03 -2.63 1.26
N TYR A 148 11.27 -2.10 0.31
CA TYR A 148 9.82 -2.36 0.20
C TYR A 148 9.55 -3.86 -0.04
N MET A 149 10.33 -4.51 -0.89
CA MET A 149 10.27 -5.96 -1.07
C MET A 149 10.59 -6.74 0.20
N SER A 150 11.58 -6.29 0.98
CA SER A 150 11.97 -6.94 2.24
C SER A 150 10.85 -6.94 3.29
N MET A 151 9.92 -5.96 3.22
CA MET A 151 8.78 -5.85 4.13
C MET A 151 7.74 -6.96 3.94
N VAL A 152 7.76 -7.65 2.81
CA VAL A 152 6.81 -8.72 2.45
C VAL A 152 7.51 -10.03 2.06
N ALA A 153 8.83 -10.10 2.22
CA ALA A 153 9.66 -11.21 1.73
C ALA A 153 9.36 -12.57 2.36
N TRP A 154 8.96 -12.60 3.64
CA TRP A 154 8.64 -13.83 4.36
C TRP A 154 7.14 -13.93 4.65
N PRO A 155 6.53 -15.14 4.60
CA PRO A 155 5.10 -15.31 4.82
C PRO A 155 4.59 -14.67 6.12
N GLY A 156 5.34 -14.80 7.21
CA GLY A 156 4.96 -14.20 8.51
C GLY A 156 4.96 -12.67 8.52
N LEU A 157 5.80 -12.02 7.70
CA LEU A 157 5.78 -10.56 7.54
C LEU A 157 4.52 -10.14 6.79
N ASN A 158 4.24 -10.82 5.67
CA ASN A 158 3.14 -10.49 4.80
C ASN A 158 1.77 -10.68 5.50
N LYS A 159 1.60 -11.78 6.24
CA LYS A 159 0.42 -12.03 7.08
C LYS A 159 0.11 -10.86 8.01
N LEU A 160 1.11 -10.40 8.77
CA LEU A 160 0.98 -9.32 9.74
C LEU A 160 0.99 -7.93 9.12
N PHE A 161 1.08 -7.83 7.79
CA PHE A 161 1.03 -6.57 7.08
C PHE A 161 -0.16 -6.51 6.11
N GLY A 162 0.06 -6.76 4.82
CA GLY A 162 -1.00 -6.74 3.82
C GLY A 162 -2.12 -7.76 4.06
N GLY A 163 -1.77 -8.88 4.69
CA GLY A 163 -2.72 -9.94 5.06
C GLY A 163 -3.87 -9.46 5.94
N VAL A 164 -3.63 -8.48 6.82
CA VAL A 164 -4.67 -7.90 7.68
C VAL A 164 -5.73 -7.17 6.86
N LEU A 165 -5.30 -6.31 5.93
CA LEU A 165 -6.20 -5.59 5.02
C LEU A 165 -6.89 -6.56 4.05
N LEU A 166 -6.17 -7.56 3.54
CA LEU A 166 -6.74 -8.56 2.65
C LEU A 166 -7.83 -9.39 3.34
N ASN A 167 -7.65 -9.76 4.61
CA ASN A 167 -8.67 -10.44 5.40
C ASN A 167 -9.95 -9.59 5.55
N GLU A 168 -9.79 -8.29 5.79
CA GLU A 168 -10.93 -7.36 5.84
C GLU A 168 -11.65 -7.26 4.49
N ILE A 169 -10.91 -7.22 3.38
CA ILE A 169 -11.47 -7.22 2.03
C ILE A 169 -12.26 -8.52 1.76
N LEU A 170 -11.73 -9.68 2.13
CA LEU A 170 -12.41 -10.97 1.99
C LEU A 170 -13.72 -11.01 2.80
N ARG A 171 -13.70 -10.52 4.05
CA ARG A 171 -14.92 -10.41 4.87
C ARG A 171 -15.98 -9.53 4.21
N ASN A 172 -15.55 -8.44 3.57
CA ASN A 172 -16.45 -7.54 2.86
C ASN A 172 -17.00 -8.16 1.56
N ILE A 173 -16.23 -9.00 0.87
CA ILE A 173 -16.69 -9.79 -0.28
C ILE A 173 -17.74 -10.82 0.13
N ASP A 174 -17.61 -11.46 1.30
CA ASP A 174 -18.53 -12.48 1.80
C ASP A 174 -19.88 -11.92 2.31
N THR A 175 -20.13 -10.62 2.16
CA THR A 175 -21.40 -9.98 2.51
C THR A 175 -22.40 -10.02 1.35
N ASN A 176 -23.71 -9.87 1.64
CA ASN A 176 -24.77 -9.95 0.61
C ASN A 176 -24.45 -9.12 -0.65
N MET A 177 -24.31 -9.79 -1.80
CA MET A 177 -23.98 -9.23 -3.11
C MET A 177 -25.12 -8.44 -3.78
N GLU A 178 -26.35 -8.48 -3.22
CA GLU A 178 -27.49 -7.72 -3.74
C GLU A 178 -27.34 -6.20 -3.55
N THR A 179 -26.54 -5.78 -2.56
CA THR A 179 -26.26 -4.35 -2.33
C THR A 179 -24.95 -3.97 -2.98
N LYS A 180 -24.96 -2.97 -3.87
CA LYS A 180 -23.72 -2.40 -4.40
C LYS A 180 -22.97 -1.71 -3.27
N ARG A 181 -21.72 -2.07 -3.05
CA ARG A 181 -20.87 -1.48 -2.01
C ARG A 181 -19.56 -0.98 -2.59
N LEU A 182 -19.04 0.11 -2.03
CA LEU A 182 -17.72 0.64 -2.31
C LEU A 182 -16.97 0.81 -0.99
N PHE A 183 -15.83 0.13 -0.87
CA PHE A 183 -14.91 0.27 0.25
C PHE A 183 -13.68 1.05 -0.20
N LEU A 184 -13.37 2.15 0.49
CA LEU A 184 -12.23 3.01 0.19
C LEU A 184 -11.26 3.04 1.37
N TYR A 185 -10.01 2.65 1.14
CA TYR A 185 -8.95 2.67 2.14
C TYR A 185 -7.86 3.65 1.70
N SER A 186 -7.79 4.81 2.35
CA SER A 186 -6.75 5.82 2.09
C SER A 186 -5.61 5.68 3.08
N ALA A 187 -4.44 5.31 2.56
CA ALA A 187 -3.30 4.93 3.38
C ALA A 187 -1.97 5.35 2.72
N HIS A 188 -0.95 4.50 2.80
CA HIS A 188 0.40 4.80 2.36
C HIS A 188 0.88 3.84 1.27
N ASP A 189 1.94 4.23 0.57
CA ASP A 189 2.68 3.40 -0.38
C ASP A 189 3.04 2.02 0.19
N LEU A 190 3.49 1.96 1.44
CA LEU A 190 3.75 0.69 2.12
C LEU A 190 2.51 -0.19 2.26
N ASN A 191 1.30 0.37 2.43
CA ASN A 191 0.06 -0.41 2.47
C ASN A 191 -0.27 -1.01 1.09
N VAL A 192 0.02 -0.26 0.01
CA VAL A 192 -0.11 -0.76 -1.38
C VAL A 192 0.86 -1.93 -1.59
N VAL A 193 2.14 -1.76 -1.21
CA VAL A 193 3.14 -2.85 -1.27
C VAL A 193 2.70 -4.05 -0.45
N GLY A 194 2.22 -3.83 0.78
CA GLY A 194 1.70 -4.87 1.65
C GLY A 194 0.59 -5.67 0.98
N LEU A 195 -0.43 -4.99 0.45
CA LEU A 195 -1.59 -5.65 -0.17
C LEU A 195 -1.21 -6.40 -1.47
N LEU A 196 -0.35 -5.82 -2.32
CA LEU A 196 0.22 -6.54 -3.48
C LEU A 196 1.02 -7.76 -3.02
N GLY A 197 1.79 -7.61 -1.95
CA GLY A 197 2.51 -8.70 -1.29
C GLY A 197 1.57 -9.84 -0.94
N ALA A 198 0.49 -9.55 -0.22
CA ALA A 198 -0.45 -10.53 0.30
C ALA A 198 -1.16 -11.33 -0.81
N MET A 199 -1.35 -10.72 -1.99
CA MET A 199 -1.90 -11.36 -3.18
C MET A 199 -0.85 -11.99 -4.11
N GLU A 200 0.43 -11.95 -3.75
CA GLU A 200 1.56 -12.41 -4.59
C GLU A 200 1.71 -11.66 -5.92
N LEU A 201 1.31 -10.39 -5.92
CA LEU A 201 1.32 -9.51 -7.09
C LEU A 201 2.42 -8.44 -6.98
N HIS A 202 3.43 -8.65 -6.14
CA HIS A 202 4.45 -7.66 -5.82
C HIS A 202 5.74 -7.86 -6.64
N TRP A 203 6.41 -6.76 -6.95
CA TRP A 203 7.76 -6.70 -7.53
C TRP A 203 8.47 -5.47 -6.97
N ALA A 204 9.78 -5.36 -7.17
CA ALA A 204 10.55 -4.20 -6.70
C ALA A 204 10.10 -2.94 -7.46
N HIS A 205 9.41 -2.04 -6.75
CA HIS A 205 9.02 -0.71 -7.22
C HIS A 205 8.58 0.16 -6.03
N ILE A 206 8.53 1.47 -6.24
CA ILE A 206 7.95 2.44 -5.29
C ILE A 206 6.62 2.91 -5.89
N PRO A 207 5.47 2.65 -5.22
CA PRO A 207 4.19 3.20 -5.67
C PRO A 207 4.25 4.73 -5.76
N TYR A 208 3.83 5.31 -6.90
CA TYR A 208 3.78 6.77 -7.03
C TYR A 208 2.65 7.36 -6.19
N TYR A 209 2.67 8.67 -5.99
CA TYR A 209 1.52 9.36 -5.40
C TYR A 209 0.24 9.02 -6.17
N THR A 210 -0.85 8.82 -5.44
CA THR A 210 -2.16 8.38 -5.97
C THR A 210 -2.22 6.97 -6.54
N ALA A 211 -1.15 6.18 -6.45
CA ALA A 211 -1.21 4.76 -6.82
C ALA A 211 -2.32 4.04 -6.05
N CYS A 212 -3.07 3.19 -6.73
CA CYS A 212 -4.20 2.49 -6.14
C CYS A 212 -4.36 1.07 -6.67
N ILE A 213 -4.94 0.22 -5.82
CA ILE A 213 -5.36 -1.14 -6.16
C ILE A 213 -6.89 -1.14 -6.13
N ILE A 214 -7.51 -1.61 -7.20
CA ILE A 214 -8.96 -1.83 -7.26
C ILE A 214 -9.19 -3.34 -7.28
N ILE A 215 -10.04 -3.82 -6.37
CA ILE A 215 -10.48 -5.21 -6.32
C ILE A 215 -11.98 -5.20 -6.56
N GLU A 216 -12.39 -5.79 -7.67
CA GLU A 216 -13.77 -5.78 -8.15
C GLU A 216 -14.36 -7.19 -8.01
N LEU A 217 -15.55 -7.27 -7.43
CA LEU A 217 -16.35 -8.50 -7.37
C LEU A 217 -17.39 -8.46 -8.49
N TYR A 218 -17.37 -9.48 -9.34
CA TYR A 218 -18.29 -9.66 -10.46
C TYR A 218 -19.19 -10.87 -10.22
N GLN A 219 -20.46 -10.75 -10.60
CA GLN A 219 -21.39 -11.87 -10.68
C GLN A 219 -21.63 -12.19 -12.16
N ILE A 220 -21.12 -13.33 -12.65
CA ILE A 220 -21.30 -13.77 -14.04
C ILE A 220 -22.14 -15.04 -14.02
N GLY A 221 -23.43 -14.91 -14.37
CA GLY A 221 -24.39 -15.99 -14.17
C GLY A 221 -24.55 -16.28 -12.67
N HIS A 222 -24.33 -17.53 -12.27
CA HIS A 222 -24.38 -17.94 -10.86
C HIS A 222 -23.02 -17.90 -10.16
N ASP A 223 -21.93 -17.64 -10.90
CA ASP A 223 -20.58 -17.75 -10.38
C ASP A 223 -19.94 -16.38 -10.08
N PRO A 224 -19.37 -16.18 -8.88
CA PRO A 224 -18.65 -14.96 -8.52
C PRO A 224 -17.17 -15.00 -8.97
N TYR A 225 -16.68 -13.85 -9.43
CA TYR A 225 -15.30 -13.64 -9.90
C TYR A 225 -14.69 -12.40 -9.28
N VAL A 226 -13.37 -12.41 -9.12
CA VAL A 226 -12.58 -11.27 -8.65
C VAL A 226 -11.67 -10.79 -9.78
N LYS A 227 -11.65 -9.48 -10.01
CA LYS A 227 -10.67 -8.80 -10.85
C LYS A 227 -9.81 -7.88 -9.99
N VAL A 228 -8.50 -7.90 -10.20
CA VAL A 228 -7.58 -6.98 -9.53
C VAL A 228 -6.97 -6.05 -10.58
N LEU A 229 -7.08 -4.75 -10.36
CA LEU A 229 -6.42 -3.72 -11.14
C LEU A 229 -5.41 -3.00 -10.27
N TYR A 230 -4.27 -2.65 -10.85
CA TYR A 230 -3.29 -1.82 -10.19
C TYR A 230 -2.89 -0.66 -11.09
N GLN A 231 -2.96 0.56 -10.55
CA GLN A 231 -2.42 1.76 -11.16
C GLN A 231 -1.22 2.21 -10.33
N GLU A 232 -0.02 1.97 -10.85
CA GLU A 232 1.22 2.40 -10.19
C GLU A 232 1.47 3.90 -10.33
N ASP A 233 1.01 4.49 -11.44
CA ASP A 233 1.20 5.86 -11.87
C ASP A 233 -0.03 6.26 -12.70
N TYR A 234 -0.66 7.39 -12.36
CA TYR A 234 -1.86 7.87 -13.05
C TYR A 234 -1.66 8.04 -14.55
N SER A 235 -0.44 8.38 -14.99
CA SER A 235 -0.10 8.59 -16.40
C SER A 235 -0.05 7.30 -17.23
N LYS A 236 0.07 6.14 -16.57
CA LYS A 236 0.17 4.82 -17.22
C LYS A 236 -1.16 4.08 -17.29
N GLY A 237 -2.18 4.54 -16.57
CA GLY A 237 -3.50 3.89 -16.50
C GLY A 237 -3.52 2.62 -15.64
N PHE A 238 -4.62 1.88 -15.69
CA PHE A 238 -4.81 0.65 -14.92
C PHE A 238 -4.23 -0.56 -15.63
N LYS A 239 -3.48 -1.38 -14.89
CA LYS A 239 -3.00 -2.69 -15.32
C LYS A 239 -3.87 -3.78 -14.71
N GLU A 240 -4.31 -4.72 -15.55
CA GLU A 240 -4.95 -5.95 -15.10
C GLU A 240 -3.93 -6.89 -14.47
N MET A 241 -4.19 -7.30 -13.23
CA MET A 241 -3.32 -8.17 -12.47
C MET A 241 -3.80 -9.63 -12.57
N ARG A 242 -2.84 -10.56 -12.63
CA ARG A 242 -3.12 -12.01 -12.71
C ARG A 242 -2.52 -12.68 -11.49
N LEU A 243 -3.37 -13.21 -10.63
CA LEU A 243 -2.92 -14.01 -9.49
C LEU A 243 -2.32 -15.33 -10.00
N PRO A 244 -1.41 -15.94 -9.23
CA PRO A 244 -0.91 -17.28 -9.53
C PRO A 244 -2.06 -18.24 -9.83
N GLU A 245 -1.92 -18.96 -10.94
CA GLU A 245 -2.90 -19.93 -11.46
C GLU A 245 -4.27 -19.35 -11.88
N CYS A 246 -4.47 -18.03 -11.89
CA CYS A 246 -5.73 -17.39 -12.32
C CYS A 246 -5.58 -16.62 -13.65
N ASP A 247 -6.67 -16.59 -14.42
CA ASP A 247 -6.87 -15.55 -15.45
C ASP A 247 -7.19 -14.20 -14.79
N VAL A 248 -7.35 -13.14 -15.61
CA VAL A 248 -7.68 -11.78 -15.13
C VAL A 248 -8.97 -11.78 -14.31
N LEU A 249 -9.99 -12.54 -14.74
CA LEU A 249 -11.19 -12.81 -13.95
C LEU A 249 -10.99 -14.13 -13.21
N CYS A 250 -10.63 -14.04 -11.93
CA CYS A 250 -10.31 -15.18 -11.09
C CYS A 250 -11.58 -15.67 -10.37
N PRO A 251 -12.00 -16.94 -10.49
CA PRO A 251 -13.12 -17.46 -9.70
C PRO A 251 -12.92 -17.19 -8.21
N LEU A 252 -13.93 -16.70 -7.50
CA LEU A 252 -13.79 -16.23 -6.11
C LEU A 252 -13.18 -17.29 -5.18
N GLU A 253 -13.64 -18.54 -5.30
CA GLU A 253 -13.11 -19.65 -4.48
C GLU A 253 -11.63 -19.93 -4.76
N LYS A 254 -11.20 -19.75 -6.01
CA LYS A 254 -9.79 -19.88 -6.38
C LYS A 254 -8.97 -18.70 -5.84
N PHE A 255 -9.50 -17.48 -5.94
CA PHE A 255 -8.90 -16.29 -5.36
C PHE A 255 -8.66 -16.47 -3.86
N LYS A 256 -9.70 -16.85 -3.11
CA LYS A 256 -9.62 -17.14 -1.66
C LYS A 256 -8.55 -18.18 -1.35
N LYS A 257 -8.52 -19.29 -2.08
CA LYS A 257 -7.51 -20.34 -1.89
C LYS A 257 -6.08 -19.85 -2.14
N THR A 258 -5.87 -19.03 -3.17
CA THR A 258 -4.54 -18.48 -3.48
C THR A 258 -4.05 -17.58 -2.35
N VAL A 259 -4.93 -16.72 -1.81
CA VAL A 259 -4.52 -15.74 -0.80
C VAL A 259 -4.58 -16.23 0.65
N ASP A 260 -5.17 -17.42 0.90
CA ASP A 260 -5.37 -18.00 2.23
C ASP A 260 -4.08 -18.04 3.06
N ARG A 261 -2.95 -18.39 2.43
CA ARG A 261 -1.64 -18.45 3.09
C ARG A 261 -1.14 -17.10 3.61
N SER A 262 -1.70 -16.00 3.13
CA SER A 262 -1.38 -14.64 3.54
C SER A 262 -2.35 -14.10 4.59
N ILE A 263 -3.39 -14.86 4.98
CA ILE A 263 -4.35 -14.42 5.99
C ILE A 263 -3.79 -14.67 7.40
N PRO A 264 -3.86 -13.68 8.32
CA PRO A 264 -3.46 -13.88 9.72
C PRO A 264 -4.31 -14.95 10.39
N GLY A 265 -3.66 -15.90 11.07
CA GLY A 265 -4.33 -16.86 11.95
C GLY A 265 -4.40 -16.39 13.41
N ASP A 266 -4.91 -17.24 14.30
CA ASP A 266 -5.10 -16.91 15.72
C ASP A 266 -3.80 -16.51 16.45
N ASN A 267 -2.65 -17.03 16.00
CA ASN A 267 -1.34 -16.74 16.58
C ASN A 267 -0.66 -15.52 15.94
N ASP A 268 -1.25 -14.90 14.93
CA ASP A 268 -0.70 -13.75 14.22
C ASP A 268 -1.26 -12.45 14.83
N TYR A 269 -0.84 -12.17 16.06
CA TYR A 269 -1.25 -10.97 16.80
C TYR A 269 -0.15 -9.91 16.87
N CYS A 270 -0.60 -8.66 16.70
CA CYS A 270 0.03 -7.43 17.17
C CYS A 270 -0.79 -6.98 18.39
#